data_AF-A0A7V4LZ86-F1
#
_entry.id   AF-A0A7V4LZ86-F1
#
_cell.length_a   1.000
_cell.length_b   1.000
_cell.length_c   1.000
_cell.angle_alpha   90.00
_cell.angle_beta   90.00
_cell.angle_gamma   90.00
#
_symmetry.space_group_name_H-M   'P 1'
#
loop_
_entity.id
_entity.type
_entity.pdbx_description
1 polymer ?
#
loop_
_entity_poly.entity_id
_entity_poly.type
_entity_poly.pdbx_seq_one_letter_code
_entity_poly.pdbx_strand_id
1 'polypeptide(L)'
;MRHAFALCFVLLLAPAAGAQTIDDILNEREPADQPENPVAELIGELGGGTMFRFAPFDNPAESLEGRLFRRRYGGSIAECSAPAKLLLDGKEVIAPRIVQDTNTMELSTVYPVRGRFTVGTGRHVIKPGNVELTVAEGKVAANHPAIRVADNEILVLCAPVRLDAVDEDGKPIPCRISVAWADMPLLREETDFSPLIMYLPVGMEYTSTLGSFKLAESGRIGPLAGTLAQGAVASEHGIRIVRKTRSAGSLEGKKQPAPRSDRLCLASHRGRTVFEQGENPVFMVIVPQGFAGGEARAIASGGPWGVEHIEIGRMLLPAVRDVRYDSRLFTLACGDLPPGEYSMHVESGTARSDPFRFTIVRLESLSPFFRHSISVCTGLWPTNDEGLAALRSHGVEMLAHAPLDSAMPRLDIAAWEASDRSLPPELFLARTENDILLERMLRHGLRTIDLMVTREAPYYLEGLSYHHSYKPSVDRMIRRLQIFTQQTADYPSHWGMNYSWFPCLFGYAESGVPTDAHVPDRNAALEQAVRAAGFQAPTQDELKEYERKKFSDDTRERDEALAILRRAVAHWKAQMEFGFGRHNRLYNNAIRTVRPEMTCTLFENAGHDARKRTRSLFADMAACCYE
;
A
#
# COMPACT_ATOMS: atom_id res chain seq x y z
N MET A 1 -36.50 27.50 -37.04
CA MET A 1 -36.11 26.11 -37.36
C MET A 1 -35.21 25.65 -36.23
N ARG A 2 -35.78 24.91 -35.27
CA ARG A 2 -35.76 23.43 -35.15
C ARG A 2 -34.48 22.97 -34.42
N HIS A 3 -34.54 22.83 -33.09
CA HIS A 3 -34.95 21.61 -32.31
C HIS A 3 -33.76 20.65 -32.11
N ALA A 4 -33.27 20.50 -30.86
CA ALA A 4 -33.49 19.36 -29.93
C ALA A 4 -32.24 18.42 -29.97
N PHE A 5 -31.52 18.06 -28.89
CA PHE A 5 -31.84 17.76 -27.48
C PHE A 5 -32.94 16.70 -27.33
N ALA A 6 -32.56 15.41 -27.31
CA ALA A 6 -33.25 14.30 -26.63
C ALA A 6 -32.51 12.96 -26.81
N LEU A 7 -32.33 12.25 -25.68
CA LEU A 7 -32.47 10.80 -25.44
C LEU A 7 -31.79 9.80 -26.41
N CYS A 8 -31.01 8.82 -25.95
CA CYS A 8 -31.49 7.75 -25.07
C CYS A 8 -30.37 7.13 -24.21
N PHE A 9 -30.65 7.09 -22.91
CA PHE A 9 -30.04 6.23 -21.89
C PHE A 9 -31.22 5.44 -21.29
N VAL A 10 -31.38 4.16 -21.67
CA VAL A 10 -32.24 3.12 -21.04
C VAL A 10 -31.63 1.79 -21.50
N LEU A 11 -30.81 1.14 -20.65
CA LEU A 11 -31.13 -0.04 -19.84
C LEU A 11 -31.46 -1.31 -20.65
N LEU A 12 -30.54 -2.28 -20.52
CA LEU A 12 -30.71 -3.69 -20.12
C LEU A 12 -31.75 -4.56 -20.83
N LEU A 13 -31.33 -5.82 -21.09
CA LEU A 13 -32.04 -7.11 -20.95
C LEU A 13 -31.25 -8.12 -21.82
N ALA A 14 -30.67 -9.24 -21.38
CA ALA A 14 -30.68 -10.00 -20.13
C ALA A 14 -29.49 -11.04 -20.20
N PRO A 15 -29.44 -12.14 -19.42
CA PRO A 15 -28.36 -12.45 -18.46
C PRO A 15 -27.40 -13.59 -18.87
N ALA A 16 -26.26 -13.70 -18.18
CA ALA A 16 -25.60 -14.96 -17.80
C ALA A 16 -24.53 -14.62 -16.75
N ALA A 17 -24.69 -14.95 -15.47
CA ALA A 17 -24.40 -16.28 -14.92
C ALA A 17 -23.03 -16.80 -15.37
N GLY A 18 -22.03 -16.61 -14.49
CA GLY A 18 -20.71 -17.21 -14.61
C GLY A 18 -20.04 -17.15 -13.24
N ALA A 19 -20.29 -18.17 -12.42
CA ALA A 19 -19.49 -18.42 -11.24
C ALA A 19 -18.04 -18.61 -11.68
N GLN A 20 -17.11 -17.84 -11.11
CA GLN A 20 -15.68 -18.02 -11.35
C GLN A 20 -15.28 -19.44 -10.97
N THR A 21 -14.83 -20.21 -11.96
CA THR A 21 -14.36 -21.57 -11.76
C THR A 21 -12.90 -21.58 -11.30
N ILE A 22 -12.49 -22.68 -10.64
CA ILE A 22 -11.12 -22.90 -10.14
C ILE A 22 -10.06 -22.70 -11.24
N ASP A 23 -10.41 -22.97 -12.50
CA ASP A 23 -9.50 -22.82 -13.65
C ASP A 23 -9.19 -21.37 -14.03
N ASP A 24 -10.04 -20.40 -13.66
CA ASP A 24 -9.81 -18.97 -13.97
C ASP A 24 -8.80 -18.32 -13.00
N ILE A 25 -8.66 -18.88 -11.79
CA ILE A 25 -7.67 -18.43 -10.80
C ILE A 25 -6.29 -19.02 -11.09
N LEU A 26 -6.23 -20.15 -11.81
CA LEU A 26 -4.98 -20.89 -12.06
C LEU A 26 -4.28 -20.51 -13.38
N ASN A 27 -4.92 -19.74 -14.27
CA ASN A 27 -4.42 -19.53 -15.64
C ASN A 27 -3.89 -18.12 -15.99
N GLU A 28 -3.77 -17.18 -15.05
CA GLU A 28 -2.93 -15.99 -15.27
C GLU A 28 -1.46 -16.32 -14.98
N ARG A 29 -0.79 -16.96 -15.95
CA ARG A 29 0.67 -17.15 -15.95
C ARG A 29 1.37 -16.01 -16.70
N GLU A 30 2.18 -15.24 -15.98
CA GLU A 30 3.44 -14.67 -16.50
C GLU A 30 4.62 -15.43 -15.87
N PRO A 31 5.77 -15.57 -16.56
CA PRO A 31 6.81 -16.53 -16.19
C PRO A 31 7.59 -16.08 -14.95
N ALA A 32 7.72 -16.96 -13.97
CA ALA A 32 8.62 -16.81 -12.85
C ALA A 32 10.04 -17.19 -13.28
N ASP A 33 10.81 -16.21 -13.77
CA ASP A 33 12.27 -16.25 -13.69
C ASP A 33 12.70 -15.19 -12.66
N GLN A 34 12.70 -15.57 -11.39
CA GLN A 34 13.55 -14.91 -10.38
C GLN A 34 14.78 -15.79 -10.19
N PRO A 35 16.01 -15.24 -10.22
CA PRO A 35 17.19 -16.02 -9.91
C PRO A 35 17.12 -16.44 -8.44
N GLU A 36 17.20 -17.75 -8.23
CA GLU A 36 17.37 -18.40 -6.93
C GLU A 36 18.50 -17.71 -6.16
N ASN A 37 18.27 -17.35 -4.89
CA ASN A 37 19.29 -16.83 -4.00
C ASN A 37 20.19 -18.00 -3.55
N PRO A 38 21.41 -18.17 -4.10
CA PRO A 38 22.16 -19.42 -3.95
C PRO A 38 22.78 -19.57 -2.55
N VAL A 39 22.82 -18.51 -1.75
CA VAL A 39 23.59 -18.46 -0.50
C VAL A 39 22.77 -18.94 0.70
N ALA A 40 21.44 -18.76 0.69
CA ALA A 40 20.57 -19.27 1.75
C ALA A 40 20.28 -20.77 1.61
N GLU A 41 20.31 -21.31 0.38
CA GLU A 41 20.30 -22.76 0.15
C GLU A 41 21.64 -23.41 0.48
N LEU A 42 22.78 -22.77 0.18
CA LEU A 42 24.10 -23.35 0.46
C LEU A 42 24.35 -23.66 1.95
N ILE A 43 23.80 -22.88 2.89
CA ILE A 43 23.97 -23.13 4.34
C ILE A 43 23.04 -24.27 4.82
N GLY A 44 21.92 -24.53 4.14
CA GLY A 44 21.02 -25.64 4.42
C GLY A 44 21.39 -26.96 3.70
N GLU A 45 22.09 -26.88 2.57
CA GLU A 45 22.51 -28.03 1.77
C GLU A 45 23.77 -28.73 2.30
N LEU A 46 24.55 -28.07 3.15
CA LEU A 46 25.77 -28.64 3.75
C LEU A 46 25.52 -29.49 5.01
N GLY A 47 24.26 -29.65 5.44
CA GLY A 47 23.89 -30.45 6.62
C GLY A 47 23.49 -31.89 6.28
N GLY A 48 24.23 -32.89 6.79
CA GLY A 48 23.80 -34.29 6.74
C GLY A 48 22.47 -34.52 7.47
N GLY A 49 21.58 -35.36 6.94
CA GLY A 49 20.28 -35.71 7.53
C GLY A 49 19.17 -35.95 6.50
N THR A 50 18.05 -36.52 6.93
CA THR A 50 16.87 -36.81 6.09
C THR A 50 16.07 -35.53 5.86
N MET A 51 15.67 -35.26 4.61
CA MET A 51 14.82 -34.11 4.28
C MET A 51 13.35 -34.44 4.58
N PHE A 52 12.64 -33.54 5.25
CA PHE A 52 11.19 -33.58 5.41
C PHE A 52 10.60 -32.41 4.63
N ARG A 53 9.53 -32.67 3.86
CA ARG A 53 8.93 -31.64 3.00
C ARG A 53 7.43 -31.83 2.87
N PHE A 54 6.66 -30.74 2.98
CA PHE A 54 5.27 -30.72 2.54
C PHE A 54 5.22 -30.67 1.01
N ALA A 55 4.47 -31.59 0.41
CA ALA A 55 4.39 -31.75 -1.03
C ALA A 55 2.93 -31.84 -1.50
N PRO A 56 2.56 -31.36 -2.70
CA PRO A 56 1.25 -31.59 -3.26
C PRO A 56 0.97 -33.10 -3.41
N PHE A 57 -0.21 -33.59 -3.00
CA PHE A 57 -0.54 -35.02 -3.08
C PHE A 57 -0.68 -35.52 -4.53
N ASP A 58 -1.05 -34.64 -5.46
CA ASP A 58 -1.29 -34.89 -6.88
C ASP A 58 0.01 -34.89 -7.70
N ASN A 59 0.94 -33.98 -7.37
CA ASN A 59 2.29 -33.96 -7.95
C ASN A 59 3.37 -33.75 -6.88
N PRO A 60 3.79 -34.80 -6.15
CA PRO A 60 4.64 -34.60 -4.98
C PRO A 60 6.12 -34.37 -5.31
N ALA A 61 6.49 -34.36 -6.61
CA ALA A 61 7.78 -33.86 -7.07
C ALA A 61 7.88 -32.33 -7.02
N GLU A 62 6.74 -31.62 -7.10
CA GLU A 62 6.73 -30.15 -7.04
C GLU A 62 6.86 -29.61 -5.61
N SER A 63 7.37 -28.39 -5.50
CA SER A 63 7.43 -27.62 -4.26
C SER A 63 6.12 -26.86 -4.03
N LEU A 64 5.72 -26.72 -2.76
CA LEU A 64 4.63 -25.83 -2.37
C LEU A 64 5.04 -24.35 -2.33
N GLU A 65 6.33 -24.02 -2.29
CA GLU A 65 6.82 -22.65 -2.05
C GLU A 65 6.23 -21.61 -3.04
N GLY A 66 6.12 -21.95 -4.32
CA GLY A 66 5.51 -21.09 -5.34
C GLY A 66 3.97 -21.00 -5.31
N ARG A 67 3.31 -21.83 -4.48
CA ARG A 67 1.84 -21.86 -4.35
C ARG A 67 1.34 -21.14 -3.09
N LEU A 68 2.22 -20.84 -2.14
CA LEU A 68 1.86 -20.22 -0.87
C LEU A 68 1.90 -18.70 -0.96
N PHE A 69 0.94 -18.02 -0.33
CA PHE A 69 0.93 -16.56 -0.23
C PHE A 69 0.20 -16.10 1.03
N ARG A 70 0.49 -14.88 1.48
CA ARG A 70 -0.26 -14.22 2.56
C ARG A 70 -0.40 -12.74 2.23
N ARG A 71 -1.63 -12.25 2.14
CA ARG A 71 -1.94 -10.84 1.82
C ARG A 71 -2.91 -10.27 2.84
N ARG A 72 -2.61 -9.09 3.40
CA ARG A 72 -3.46 -8.39 4.37
C ARG A 72 -4.38 -7.40 3.66
N TYR A 73 -5.68 -7.45 3.96
CA TYR A 73 -6.70 -6.56 3.40
C TYR A 73 -7.70 -6.11 4.48
N GLY A 74 -7.69 -4.82 4.83
CA GLY A 74 -8.77 -4.20 5.64
C GLY A 74 -9.12 -4.92 6.94
N GLY A 75 -8.11 -5.40 7.69
CA GLY A 75 -8.32 -6.14 8.94
C GLY A 75 -8.47 -7.66 8.78
N SER A 76 -8.41 -8.19 7.55
CA SER A 76 -8.48 -9.63 7.25
C SER A 76 -7.28 -10.12 6.43
N ILE A 77 -7.14 -11.43 6.29
CA ILE A 77 -6.02 -12.05 5.55
C ILE A 77 -6.54 -13.00 4.47
N ALA A 78 -6.06 -12.82 3.24
CA ALA A 78 -6.14 -13.85 2.21
C ALA A 78 -4.86 -14.69 2.29
N GLU A 79 -4.98 -15.98 2.55
CA GLU A 79 -3.82 -16.86 2.77
C GLU A 79 -3.95 -18.19 2.03
N CYS A 80 -2.86 -18.59 1.39
CA CYS A 80 -2.59 -19.95 0.96
C CYS A 80 -1.35 -20.46 1.72
N SER A 81 -1.51 -21.46 2.59
CA SER A 81 -0.45 -21.90 3.51
C SER A 81 -0.34 -23.42 3.65
N ALA A 82 0.75 -23.87 4.28
CA ALA A 82 0.95 -25.23 4.78
C ALA A 82 1.04 -25.18 6.33
N PRO A 83 1.00 -26.32 7.04
CA PRO A 83 1.14 -26.35 8.49
C PRO A 83 2.39 -25.61 8.96
N ALA A 84 2.24 -24.73 9.95
CA ALA A 84 3.34 -23.91 10.45
C ALA A 84 4.46 -24.72 11.11
N LYS A 85 4.15 -25.93 11.60
CA LYS A 85 5.08 -26.80 12.31
C LYS A 85 4.90 -28.28 11.94
N LEU A 86 6.01 -29.02 11.93
CA LEU A 86 6.10 -30.47 11.90
C LEU A 86 7.15 -30.91 12.92
N LEU A 87 6.81 -31.86 13.78
CA LEU A 87 7.69 -32.41 14.80
C LEU A 87 7.98 -33.88 14.53
N LEU A 88 9.18 -34.34 14.89
CA LEU A 88 9.55 -35.75 14.99
C LEU A 88 10.00 -36.05 16.42
N ASP A 89 9.32 -36.96 17.10
CA ASP A 89 9.55 -37.27 18.53
C ASP A 89 9.56 -36.02 19.43
N GLY A 90 8.70 -35.05 19.10
CA GLY A 90 8.59 -33.78 19.82
C GLY A 90 9.64 -32.73 19.46
N LYS A 91 10.58 -33.03 18.56
CA LYS A 91 11.59 -32.07 18.08
C LYS A 91 11.11 -31.41 16.79
N GLU A 92 11.31 -30.09 16.68
CA GLU A 92 10.94 -29.31 15.49
C GLU A 92 11.78 -29.71 14.28
N VAL A 93 11.12 -30.21 13.23
CA VAL A 93 11.73 -30.59 11.95
C VAL A 93 11.45 -29.56 10.88
N ILE A 94 10.20 -29.09 10.83
CA ILE A 94 9.79 -27.91 10.07
C ILE A 94 9.19 -26.96 11.10
N ALA A 95 9.74 -25.76 11.24
CA ALA A 95 9.25 -24.77 12.18
C ALA A 95 9.58 -23.35 11.72
N PRO A 96 8.84 -22.33 12.22
CA PRO A 96 9.12 -20.95 11.92
C PRO A 96 10.53 -20.60 12.39
N ARG A 97 11.28 -19.89 11.54
CA ARG A 97 12.61 -19.40 11.89
C ARG A 97 12.68 -17.90 11.66
N ILE A 98 13.34 -17.21 12.58
CA ILE A 98 13.68 -15.81 12.40
C ILE A 98 14.85 -15.76 11.43
N VAL A 99 14.64 -15.12 10.29
CA VAL A 99 15.70 -14.80 9.34
C VAL A 99 15.94 -13.30 9.41
N GLN A 100 17.21 -12.93 9.39
CA GLN A 100 17.59 -11.55 9.18
C GLN A 100 17.65 -11.31 7.68
N ASP A 101 16.88 -10.37 7.19
CA ASP A 101 17.05 -9.88 5.83
C ASP A 101 18.44 -9.24 5.74
N THR A 102 19.29 -9.77 4.85
CA THR A 102 20.68 -9.32 4.72
C THR A 102 20.82 -7.90 4.18
N ASN A 103 19.77 -7.35 3.57
CA ASN A 103 19.74 -6.01 3.00
C ASN A 103 19.11 -4.99 3.94
N THR A 104 18.04 -5.35 4.66
CA THR A 104 17.34 -4.42 5.57
C THR A 104 17.73 -4.58 7.04
N MET A 105 18.46 -5.64 7.39
CA MET A 105 18.76 -6.06 8.77
C MET A 105 17.50 -6.35 9.60
N GLU A 106 16.31 -6.33 9.00
CA GLU A 106 15.05 -6.60 9.68
C GLU A 106 14.91 -8.10 9.98
N LEU A 107 14.41 -8.39 11.17
CA LEU A 107 14.07 -9.75 11.58
C LEU A 107 12.68 -10.08 11.06
N SER A 108 12.60 -11.02 10.12
CA SER A 108 11.33 -11.56 9.62
C SER A 108 11.19 -13.02 10.01
N THR A 109 9.97 -13.48 10.28
CA THR A 109 9.71 -14.90 10.53
C THR A 109 9.35 -15.60 9.23
N VAL A 110 10.20 -16.53 8.79
CA VAL A 110 9.92 -17.39 7.64
C VAL A 110 9.30 -18.70 8.12
N TYR A 111 8.29 -19.16 7.39
CA TYR A 111 7.59 -20.42 7.62
C TYR A 111 7.96 -21.40 6.50
N PRO A 112 9.05 -22.17 6.65
CA PRO A 112 9.52 -23.06 5.61
C PRO A 112 8.55 -24.22 5.40
N VAL A 113 8.53 -24.79 4.19
CA VAL A 113 7.77 -26.02 3.88
C VAL A 113 8.65 -27.27 3.86
N ARG A 114 9.94 -27.11 4.17
CA ARG A 114 10.94 -28.18 4.23
C ARG A 114 11.92 -27.97 5.38
N GLY A 115 12.52 -29.06 5.85
CA GLY A 115 13.56 -29.04 6.88
C GLY A 115 14.35 -30.34 6.92
N ARG A 116 15.63 -30.29 7.29
CA ARG A 116 16.47 -31.48 7.45
C ARG A 116 16.57 -31.88 8.91
N PHE A 117 16.50 -33.17 9.18
CA PHE A 117 16.64 -33.73 10.52
C PHE A 117 17.35 -35.08 10.49
N THR A 118 18.27 -35.31 11.43
CA THR A 118 18.96 -36.60 11.57
C THR A 118 18.04 -37.58 12.29
N VAL A 119 17.52 -38.56 11.55
CA VAL A 119 16.65 -39.61 12.10
C VAL A 119 17.51 -40.79 12.55
N GLY A 120 17.36 -41.20 13.81
CA GLY A 120 18.06 -42.39 14.35
C GLY A 120 17.43 -43.69 13.85
N THR A 121 18.04 -44.82 14.18
CA THR A 121 17.40 -46.15 13.99
C THR A 121 16.31 -46.32 15.05
N GLY A 122 15.14 -46.83 14.67
CA GLY A 122 14.05 -47.12 15.60
C GLY A 122 12.67 -46.66 15.13
N ARG A 123 11.70 -46.65 16.05
CA ARG A 123 10.34 -46.15 15.82
C ARG A 123 10.28 -44.67 16.21
N HIS A 124 9.74 -43.86 15.31
CA HIS A 124 9.59 -42.42 15.46
C HIS A 124 8.15 -42.00 15.21
N VAL A 125 7.74 -40.86 15.76
CA VAL A 125 6.38 -40.33 15.62
C VAL A 125 6.43 -38.91 15.08
N ILE A 126 5.80 -38.70 13.92
CA ILE A 126 5.54 -37.35 13.39
C ILE A 126 4.33 -36.76 14.12
N LYS A 127 4.47 -35.51 14.56
CA LYS A 127 3.35 -34.68 15.02
C LYS A 127 3.22 -33.44 14.14
N PRO A 128 2.00 -32.91 13.92
CA PRO A 128 0.73 -33.41 14.46
C PRO A 128 0.27 -34.75 13.86
N GLY A 129 -0.72 -35.42 14.48
CA GLY A 129 -1.39 -36.63 13.99
C GLY A 129 -0.77 -38.00 14.27
N ASN A 130 0.33 -38.06 15.00
CA ASN A 130 0.92 -39.30 15.51
C ASN A 130 1.24 -40.33 14.41
N VAL A 131 1.80 -39.88 13.29
CA VAL A 131 2.16 -40.78 12.19
C VAL A 131 3.44 -41.52 12.52
N GLU A 132 3.39 -42.84 12.50
CA GLU A 132 4.54 -43.67 12.84
C GLU A 132 5.47 -43.89 11.66
N LEU A 133 6.76 -43.69 11.91
CA LEU A 133 7.86 -44.01 11.01
C LEU A 133 8.74 -45.08 11.67
N THR A 134 9.25 -46.02 10.89
CA THR A 134 10.27 -46.96 11.33
C THR A 134 11.53 -46.79 10.48
N VAL A 135 12.68 -46.63 11.12
CA VAL A 135 13.98 -46.55 10.45
C VAL A 135 14.80 -47.80 10.80
N ALA A 136 15.11 -48.61 9.79
CA ALA A 136 15.92 -49.81 9.92
C ALA A 136 16.94 -49.88 8.77
N GLU A 137 18.20 -50.20 9.07
CA GLU A 137 19.27 -50.32 8.06
C GLU A 137 19.43 -49.08 7.16
N GLY A 138 19.17 -47.88 7.70
CA GLY A 138 19.22 -46.62 6.96
C GLY A 138 18.04 -46.38 6.00
N LYS A 139 17.04 -47.27 5.98
CA LYS A 139 15.80 -47.12 5.20
C LYS A 139 14.65 -46.67 6.10
N VAL A 140 13.91 -45.67 5.64
CA VAL A 140 12.67 -45.20 6.30
C VAL A 140 11.49 -45.96 5.72
N ALA A 141 10.62 -46.48 6.59
CA ALA A 141 9.34 -47.06 6.23
C ALA A 141 8.22 -46.34 6.99
N ALA A 142 7.15 -45.99 6.29
CA ALA A 142 5.95 -45.39 6.85
C ALA A 142 4.73 -46.07 6.24
N ASN A 143 3.79 -46.52 7.07
CA ASN A 143 2.54 -47.09 6.59
C ASN A 143 1.40 -46.09 6.85
N HIS A 144 1.46 -44.94 6.17
CA HIS A 144 0.45 -43.90 6.29
C HIS A 144 0.27 -43.17 4.95
N PRO A 145 -0.95 -42.93 4.48
CA PRO A 145 -1.20 -42.30 3.17
C PRO A 145 -0.61 -40.89 3.02
N ALA A 146 -0.52 -40.13 4.10
CA ALA A 146 0.17 -38.84 4.12
C ALA A 146 1.68 -38.92 3.85
N ILE A 147 2.33 -40.09 3.96
CA ILE A 147 3.79 -40.19 3.92
C ILE A 147 4.25 -40.97 2.71
N ARG A 148 5.13 -40.36 1.92
CA ARG A 148 5.85 -41.03 0.85
C ARG A 148 7.35 -40.91 1.07
N VAL A 149 8.04 -42.04 1.12
CA VAL A 149 9.51 -42.09 1.24
C VAL A 149 10.09 -42.14 -0.17
N ALA A 150 11.00 -41.22 -0.48
CA ALA A 150 11.72 -41.16 -1.75
C ALA A 150 13.21 -40.92 -1.45
N ASP A 151 14.06 -41.91 -1.74
CA ASP A 151 15.51 -41.91 -1.45
C ASP A 151 15.86 -41.38 -0.04
N ASN A 152 16.27 -40.11 0.05
CA ASN A 152 16.67 -39.41 1.29
C ASN A 152 15.64 -38.37 1.77
N GLU A 153 14.41 -38.43 1.27
CA GLU A 153 13.31 -37.52 1.58
C GLU A 153 12.08 -38.24 2.14
N ILE A 154 11.46 -37.62 3.12
CA ILE A 154 10.14 -37.97 3.65
C ILE A 154 9.18 -36.86 3.20
N LEU A 155 8.33 -37.20 2.25
CA LEU A 155 7.32 -36.31 1.70
C LEU A 155 6.03 -36.45 2.50
N VAL A 156 5.54 -35.33 3.03
CA VAL A 156 4.22 -35.22 3.64
C VAL A 156 3.25 -34.74 2.56
N LEU A 157 2.44 -35.64 2.03
CA LEU A 157 1.50 -35.42 0.95
C LEU A 157 0.30 -34.61 1.44
N CYS A 158 0.12 -33.42 0.87
CA CYS A 158 -0.90 -32.46 1.26
C CYS A 158 -1.87 -32.15 0.13
N ALA A 159 -3.16 -32.03 0.44
CA ALA A 159 -4.18 -31.55 -0.48
C ALA A 159 -4.71 -30.16 -0.04
N PRO A 160 -5.07 -29.28 -0.99
CA PRO A 160 -5.58 -27.95 -0.66
C PRO A 160 -7.01 -28.07 -0.10
N VAL A 161 -7.23 -27.42 1.04
CA VAL A 161 -8.52 -27.30 1.71
C VAL A 161 -8.89 -25.83 1.82
N ARG A 162 -10.01 -25.44 1.18
CA ARG A 162 -10.53 -24.08 1.24
C ARG A 162 -11.49 -23.93 2.41
N LEU A 163 -11.19 -22.99 3.30
CA LEU A 163 -12.05 -22.60 4.40
C LEU A 163 -12.40 -21.12 4.20
N ASP A 164 -13.68 -20.84 3.95
CA ASP A 164 -14.12 -19.47 3.72
C ASP A 164 -15.53 -19.20 4.24
N ALA A 165 -15.84 -17.92 4.29
CA ALA A 165 -17.18 -17.43 4.52
C ALA A 165 -17.60 -16.56 3.33
N VAL A 166 -18.86 -16.69 2.96
CA VAL A 166 -19.47 -15.83 1.94
C VAL A 166 -20.78 -15.25 2.44
N ASP A 167 -21.20 -14.15 1.83
CA ASP A 167 -22.56 -13.64 1.96
C ASP A 167 -23.59 -14.44 1.14
N GLU A 168 -24.87 -14.07 1.24
CA GLU A 168 -25.96 -14.68 0.47
C GLU A 168 -25.78 -14.52 -1.06
N ASP A 169 -25.01 -13.51 -1.51
CA ASP A 169 -24.67 -13.28 -2.92
C ASP A 169 -23.40 -14.05 -3.36
N GLY A 170 -22.77 -14.78 -2.44
CA GLY A 170 -21.54 -15.56 -2.70
C GLY A 170 -20.24 -14.75 -2.64
N LYS A 171 -20.25 -13.49 -2.19
CA LYS A 171 -19.05 -12.67 -2.03
C LYS A 171 -18.27 -13.06 -0.78
N PRO A 172 -16.93 -13.14 -0.83
CA PRO A 172 -16.10 -13.44 0.34
C PRO A 172 -16.27 -12.42 1.46
N ILE A 173 -16.44 -12.90 2.70
CA ILE A 173 -16.47 -12.07 3.90
C ILE A 173 -15.42 -12.57 4.91
N PRO A 174 -14.81 -11.67 5.71
CA PRO A 174 -13.88 -12.08 6.76
C PRO A 174 -14.52 -13.04 7.76
N CYS A 175 -13.82 -14.12 8.07
CA CYS A 175 -14.24 -15.08 9.09
C CYS A 175 -13.06 -15.54 9.93
N ARG A 176 -13.23 -15.54 11.25
CA ARG A 176 -12.28 -16.12 12.20
C ARG A 176 -12.14 -17.62 11.94
N ILE A 177 -10.95 -18.04 11.50
CA ILE A 177 -10.66 -19.46 11.26
C ILE A 177 -9.53 -19.93 12.15
N SER A 178 -9.76 -21.04 12.85
CA SER A 178 -8.72 -21.89 13.42
C SER A 178 -8.74 -23.23 12.71
N VAL A 179 -7.57 -23.86 12.59
CA VAL A 179 -7.42 -25.22 12.07
C VAL A 179 -6.43 -25.94 12.97
N ALA A 180 -6.85 -27.09 13.49
CA ALA A 180 -6.06 -27.95 14.33
C ALA A 180 -6.06 -29.38 13.78
N TRP A 181 -4.95 -30.07 14.01
CA TRP A 181 -4.81 -31.50 13.74
C TRP A 181 -4.53 -32.21 15.06
N ALA A 182 -5.49 -33.02 15.50
CA ALA A 182 -5.65 -33.36 16.91
C ALA A 182 -5.72 -32.06 17.75
N ASP A 183 -4.75 -31.84 18.64
CA ASP A 183 -4.73 -30.68 19.55
C ASP A 183 -3.69 -29.61 19.15
N MET A 184 -2.99 -29.78 18.03
CA MET A 184 -1.98 -28.82 17.60
C MET A 184 -2.55 -27.82 16.58
N PRO A 185 -2.44 -26.50 16.84
CA PRO A 185 -2.82 -25.49 15.86
C PRO A 185 -1.87 -25.54 14.67
N LEU A 186 -2.43 -25.46 13.46
CA LEU A 186 -1.65 -25.52 12.22
C LEU A 186 -1.35 -24.13 11.65
N LEU A 187 -2.12 -23.12 12.03
CA LEU A 187 -2.00 -21.75 11.52
C LEU A 187 -0.87 -20.99 12.21
N ARG A 188 -0.34 -19.98 11.49
CA ARG A 188 0.66 -19.04 12.00
C ARG A 188 0.10 -18.19 13.15
N GLU A 189 -1.14 -17.75 12.98
CA GLU A 189 -1.94 -17.01 13.93
C GLU A 189 -3.42 -17.27 13.63
N GLU A 190 -4.26 -17.25 14.65
CA GLU A 190 -5.71 -17.22 14.46
C GLU A 190 -6.13 -15.78 14.15
N THR A 191 -6.81 -15.58 13.03
CA THR A 191 -7.26 -14.27 12.56
C THR A 191 -8.51 -14.39 11.69
N ASP A 192 -9.03 -13.26 11.22
CA ASP A 192 -10.10 -13.22 10.23
C ASP A 192 -9.52 -13.42 8.82
N PHE A 193 -10.00 -14.45 8.12
CA PHE A 193 -9.55 -14.81 6.78
C PHE A 193 -10.60 -14.52 5.71
N SER A 194 -10.15 -14.19 4.50
CA SER A 194 -11.00 -13.98 3.31
C SER A 194 -10.22 -14.16 1.98
N PRO A 195 -10.04 -15.38 1.44
CA PRO A 195 -10.27 -16.72 2.03
C PRO A 195 -9.00 -17.33 2.67
N LEU A 196 -9.14 -18.47 3.35
CA LEU A 196 -8.02 -19.35 3.74
C LEU A 196 -8.00 -20.60 2.84
N ILE A 197 -6.86 -20.90 2.24
CA ILE A 197 -6.57 -22.18 1.58
C ILE A 197 -5.39 -22.82 2.31
N MET A 198 -5.54 -24.04 2.78
CA MET A 198 -4.49 -24.73 3.52
C MET A 198 -4.17 -26.08 2.90
N TYR A 199 -2.90 -26.32 2.58
CA TYR A 199 -2.39 -27.61 2.12
C TYR A 199 -2.23 -28.55 3.32
N LEU A 200 -3.22 -29.41 3.55
CA LEU A 200 -3.31 -30.29 4.71
C LEU A 200 -2.91 -31.74 4.36
N PRO A 201 -2.15 -32.44 5.23
CA PRO A 201 -1.82 -33.85 5.04
C PRO A 201 -3.03 -34.77 4.79
N VAL A 202 -2.96 -35.63 3.77
CA VAL A 202 -4.08 -36.52 3.41
C VAL A 202 -4.22 -37.71 4.36
N GLY A 203 -5.42 -38.27 4.45
CA GLY A 203 -5.75 -39.40 5.33
C GLY A 203 -5.96 -39.04 6.80
N MET A 204 -6.10 -37.75 7.12
CA MET A 204 -6.17 -37.21 8.49
C MET A 204 -7.52 -36.62 8.84
N GLU A 205 -7.77 -36.48 10.14
CA GLU A 205 -8.91 -35.73 10.69
C GLU A 205 -8.44 -34.38 11.26
N TYR A 206 -9.21 -33.34 10.95
CA TYR A 206 -8.96 -31.95 11.30
C TYR A 206 -10.16 -31.37 12.03
N THR A 207 -9.89 -30.43 12.93
CA THR A 207 -10.90 -29.61 13.59
C THR A 207 -10.70 -28.16 13.17
N SER A 208 -11.78 -27.51 12.75
CA SER A 208 -11.77 -26.07 12.45
C SER A 208 -12.94 -25.36 13.10
N THR A 209 -12.92 -24.03 13.13
CA THR A 209 -14.09 -23.24 13.57
C THR A 209 -15.33 -23.45 12.70
N LEU A 210 -15.17 -23.97 11.47
CA LEU A 210 -16.29 -24.27 10.55
C LEU A 210 -16.82 -25.70 10.71
N GLY A 211 -16.12 -26.53 11.48
CA GLY A 211 -16.45 -27.91 11.77
C GLY A 211 -15.27 -28.86 11.62
N SER A 212 -15.46 -30.10 12.05
CA SER A 212 -14.45 -31.15 11.93
C SER A 212 -14.65 -31.96 10.64
N PHE A 213 -13.55 -32.37 10.03
CA PHE A 213 -13.58 -33.07 8.76
C PHE A 213 -12.41 -34.03 8.60
N LYS A 214 -12.63 -35.08 7.81
CA LYS A 214 -11.61 -36.01 7.35
C LYS A 214 -11.17 -35.63 5.95
N LEU A 215 -9.86 -35.52 5.73
CA LEU A 215 -9.28 -35.37 4.40
C LEU A 215 -8.89 -36.76 3.90
N ALA A 216 -9.57 -37.27 2.88
CA ALA A 216 -9.29 -38.59 2.31
C ALA A 216 -7.96 -38.61 1.55
N GLU A 217 -7.44 -39.80 1.27
CA GLU A 217 -6.22 -40.02 0.46
C GLU A 217 -6.34 -39.41 -0.94
N SER A 218 -7.56 -39.31 -1.47
CA SER A 218 -7.88 -38.66 -2.74
C SER A 218 -7.86 -37.13 -2.69
N GLY A 219 -7.51 -36.53 -1.54
CA GLY A 219 -7.58 -35.09 -1.32
C GLY A 219 -9.00 -34.52 -1.16
N ARG A 220 -10.01 -35.37 -1.01
CA ARG A 220 -11.41 -34.97 -0.83
C ARG A 220 -11.79 -34.84 0.63
N ILE A 221 -12.62 -33.86 0.94
CA ILE A 221 -13.13 -33.63 2.29
C ILE A 221 -14.40 -34.44 2.56
N GLY A 222 -14.41 -35.16 3.67
CA GLY A 222 -15.60 -35.76 4.27
C GLY A 222 -15.90 -35.11 5.63
N PRO A 223 -16.95 -34.29 5.77
CA PRO A 223 -17.30 -33.68 7.05
C PRO A 223 -17.70 -34.74 8.09
N LEU A 224 -17.30 -34.55 9.35
CA LEU A 224 -17.74 -35.44 10.44
C LEU A 224 -19.18 -35.08 10.84
N ALA A 225 -20.05 -36.09 10.88
CA ALA A 225 -21.49 -35.90 11.10
C ALA A 225 -21.77 -35.12 12.40
N GLY A 226 -22.61 -34.09 12.30
CA GLY A 226 -23.01 -33.26 13.44
C GLY A 226 -21.94 -32.29 13.97
N THR A 227 -20.79 -32.17 13.31
CA THR A 227 -19.70 -31.27 13.74
C THR A 227 -19.61 -29.96 12.97
N LEU A 228 -20.31 -29.84 11.83
CA LEU A 228 -20.33 -28.60 11.04
C LEU A 228 -20.97 -27.47 11.83
N ALA A 229 -20.35 -26.29 11.76
CA ALA A 229 -20.91 -25.08 12.34
C ALA A 229 -22.26 -24.74 11.69
N GLN A 230 -23.13 -24.04 12.42
CA GLN A 230 -24.43 -23.61 11.90
C GLN A 230 -24.25 -22.76 10.62
N GLY A 231 -24.86 -23.20 9.52
CA GLY A 231 -24.77 -22.53 8.20
C GLY A 231 -23.52 -22.91 7.38
N ALA A 232 -22.66 -23.79 7.89
CA ALA A 232 -21.54 -24.34 7.14
C ALA A 232 -21.99 -25.47 6.20
N VAL A 233 -21.47 -25.44 4.97
CA VAL A 233 -21.68 -26.44 3.93
C VAL A 233 -20.32 -26.95 3.51
N ALA A 234 -20.13 -28.27 3.56
CA ALA A 234 -18.94 -28.92 3.04
C ALA A 234 -19.10 -29.19 1.53
N SER A 235 -18.00 -29.02 0.81
CA SER A 235 -17.81 -29.42 -0.59
C SER A 235 -16.66 -30.44 -0.66
N GLU A 236 -16.38 -30.98 -1.85
CA GLU A 236 -15.26 -31.91 -2.03
C GLU A 236 -13.88 -31.30 -1.67
N HIS A 237 -13.74 -29.97 -1.71
CA HIS A 237 -12.45 -29.26 -1.56
C HIS A 237 -12.41 -28.24 -0.41
N GLY A 238 -13.49 -28.11 0.37
CA GLY A 238 -13.54 -27.08 1.39
C GLY A 238 -14.81 -27.07 2.22
N ILE A 239 -14.80 -26.28 3.29
CA ILE A 239 -15.98 -25.94 4.09
C ILE A 239 -16.23 -24.45 3.95
N ARG A 240 -17.45 -24.11 3.56
CA ARG A 240 -17.90 -22.73 3.39
C ARG A 240 -19.05 -22.45 4.33
N ILE A 241 -18.97 -21.37 5.11
CA ILE A 241 -20.14 -20.85 5.81
C ILE A 241 -20.81 -19.77 5.00
N VAL A 242 -22.09 -19.98 4.66
CA VAL A 242 -22.93 -18.90 4.13
C VAL A 242 -23.49 -18.18 5.33
N ARG A 243 -22.89 -17.04 5.66
CA ARG A 243 -23.52 -16.16 6.64
C ARG A 243 -24.51 -15.32 5.87
N LYS A 244 -25.68 -15.14 6.47
CA LYS A 244 -26.39 -13.89 6.21
C LYS A 244 -25.40 -12.81 6.63
N THR A 245 -24.73 -12.18 5.68
CA THR A 245 -24.37 -10.80 5.92
C THR A 245 -25.67 -10.17 6.41
N ARG A 246 -25.59 -9.44 7.52
CA ARG A 246 -26.47 -8.29 7.58
C ARG A 246 -26.25 -7.61 6.26
N SER A 247 -27.19 -7.76 5.34
CA SER A 247 -27.12 -7.04 4.10
C SER A 247 -26.86 -5.61 4.54
N ALA A 248 -26.00 -4.91 3.82
CA ALA A 248 -25.97 -3.46 3.94
C ALA A 248 -27.38 -2.84 3.73
N GLY A 249 -28.39 -3.66 3.37
CA GLY A 249 -29.83 -3.40 3.40
C GLY A 249 -30.70 -4.09 4.48
N SER A 250 -30.20 -4.50 5.65
CA SER A 250 -31.08 -4.82 6.80
C SER A 250 -30.64 -4.11 8.09
N LEU A 251 -30.66 -2.77 8.01
CA LEU A 251 -30.99 -1.91 9.15
C LEU A 251 -32.50 -1.95 9.49
N GLU A 252 -33.21 -3.02 9.14
CA GLU A 252 -34.55 -3.27 9.69
C GLU A 252 -34.40 -3.94 11.06
N GLY A 253 -34.50 -3.10 12.07
CA GLY A 253 -34.52 -3.49 13.48
C GLY A 253 -34.45 -2.30 14.43
N LYS A 254 -33.93 -1.16 13.95
CA LYS A 254 -34.23 0.16 14.50
C LYS A 254 -34.38 1.11 13.31
N LYS A 255 -35.62 1.47 12.94
CA LYS A 255 -35.86 2.63 12.06
C LYS A 255 -34.97 3.74 12.57
N GLN A 256 -34.05 4.23 11.74
CA GLN A 256 -33.20 5.34 12.16
C GLN A 256 -34.15 6.48 12.57
N PRO A 257 -33.97 7.09 13.76
CA PRO A 257 -34.88 8.11 14.24
C PRO A 257 -34.97 9.24 13.21
N ALA A 258 -36.18 9.73 12.92
CA ALA A 258 -36.34 10.79 11.93
C ALA A 258 -35.44 11.98 12.28
N PRO A 259 -34.71 12.55 11.31
CA PRO A 259 -33.92 13.74 11.57
C PRO A 259 -34.84 14.88 11.98
N ARG A 260 -34.36 15.74 12.88
CA ARG A 260 -35.14 16.89 13.31
C ARG A 260 -35.05 18.00 12.25
N SER A 261 -36.18 18.48 11.76
CA SER A 261 -36.23 19.50 10.70
C SER A 261 -35.58 20.85 11.08
N ASP A 262 -35.38 21.09 12.37
CA ASP A 262 -34.74 22.29 12.94
C ASP A 262 -33.22 22.14 13.17
N ARG A 263 -32.64 20.96 12.91
CA ARG A 263 -31.21 20.70 13.17
C ARG A 263 -30.43 20.57 11.88
N LEU A 264 -29.75 21.64 11.50
CA LEU A 264 -28.77 21.61 10.41
C LEU A 264 -27.49 20.89 10.89
N CYS A 265 -26.68 20.39 9.97
CA CYS A 265 -25.34 19.89 10.31
C CYS A 265 -24.29 20.58 9.46
N LEU A 266 -23.10 20.78 10.05
CA LEU A 266 -21.99 21.46 9.40
C LEU A 266 -20.75 20.59 9.53
N ALA A 267 -20.06 20.35 8.41
CA ALA A 267 -18.80 19.62 8.36
C ALA A 267 -17.84 20.32 7.41
N SER A 268 -16.55 20.27 7.74
CA SER A 268 -15.48 20.61 6.80
C SER A 268 -15.12 19.41 5.93
N HIS A 269 -14.52 19.66 4.78
CA HIS A 269 -13.92 18.59 3.99
C HIS A 269 -12.91 17.79 4.85
N ARG A 270 -13.07 16.46 4.88
CA ARG A 270 -12.25 15.50 5.66
C ARG A 270 -12.19 15.77 7.18
N GLY A 271 -13.11 16.56 7.73
CA GLY A 271 -13.10 16.89 9.16
C GLY A 271 -11.92 17.76 9.59
N ARG A 272 -11.34 18.54 8.66
CA ARG A 272 -10.29 19.53 8.94
C ARG A 272 -10.78 20.61 9.90
N THR A 273 -9.95 20.98 10.86
CA THR A 273 -10.23 22.04 11.85
C THR A 273 -9.19 23.15 11.88
N VAL A 274 -8.09 23.03 11.14
CA VAL A 274 -7.08 24.08 11.03
C VAL A 274 -6.94 24.51 9.58
N PHE A 275 -6.97 25.83 9.37
CA PHE A 275 -6.93 26.45 8.07
C PHE A 275 -5.90 27.58 7.99
N GLU A 276 -5.25 27.72 6.84
CA GLU A 276 -4.36 28.82 6.51
C GLU A 276 -5.17 30.05 6.09
N GLN A 277 -4.72 31.24 6.50
CA GLN A 277 -5.45 32.48 6.26
C GLN A 277 -5.69 32.77 4.77
N GLY A 278 -4.77 32.40 3.87
CA GLY A 278 -4.93 32.59 2.43
C GLY A 278 -5.75 31.50 1.73
N GLU A 279 -6.24 30.47 2.43
CA GLU A 279 -6.96 29.36 1.81
C GLU A 279 -8.48 29.59 1.74
N ASN A 280 -9.16 28.85 0.84
CA ASN A 280 -10.62 28.87 0.70
C ASN A 280 -11.21 27.46 0.88
N PRO A 281 -11.30 26.94 2.13
CA PRO A 281 -11.65 25.55 2.35
C PRO A 281 -13.13 25.30 2.08
N VAL A 282 -13.44 24.10 1.60
CA VAL A 282 -14.81 23.65 1.34
C VAL A 282 -15.46 23.11 2.61
N PHE A 283 -16.66 23.60 2.88
CA PHE A 283 -17.55 23.13 3.92
C PHE A 283 -18.82 22.56 3.30
N MET A 284 -19.46 21.66 4.04
CA MET A 284 -20.75 21.06 3.72
C MET A 284 -21.75 21.42 4.81
N VAL A 285 -22.87 22.01 4.40
CA VAL A 285 -24.07 22.10 5.23
C VAL A 285 -25.04 21.02 4.80
N ILE A 286 -25.45 20.19 5.76
CA ILE A 286 -26.38 19.08 5.57
C ILE A 286 -27.74 19.50 6.14
N VAL A 287 -28.77 19.40 5.31
CA VAL A 287 -30.14 19.81 5.62
C VAL A 287 -31.01 18.57 5.80
N PRO A 288 -31.74 18.45 6.93
CA PRO A 288 -32.56 17.29 7.24
C PRO A 288 -33.90 17.29 6.49
N GLN A 289 -34.51 16.10 6.41
CA GLN A 289 -35.90 15.95 5.96
C GLN A 289 -36.85 16.86 6.75
N GLY A 290 -37.80 17.49 6.05
CA GLY A 290 -38.76 18.42 6.61
C GLY A 290 -38.25 19.86 6.69
N PHE A 291 -36.99 20.13 6.33
CA PHE A 291 -36.48 21.50 6.22
C PHE A 291 -37.20 22.25 5.09
N ALA A 292 -37.72 23.44 5.39
CA ALA A 292 -38.62 24.18 4.50
C ALA A 292 -37.91 24.88 3.32
N GLY A 293 -36.58 25.00 3.36
CA GLY A 293 -35.80 25.80 2.43
C GLY A 293 -35.81 27.29 2.81
N GLY A 294 -34.79 28.03 2.34
CA GLY A 294 -34.68 29.46 2.61
C GLY A 294 -33.25 29.99 2.60
N GLU A 295 -33.12 31.30 2.82
CA GLU A 295 -31.82 31.93 3.04
C GLU A 295 -31.26 31.46 4.40
N ALA A 296 -29.99 31.09 4.40
CA ALA A 296 -29.23 30.71 5.57
C ALA A 296 -28.02 31.63 5.74
N ARG A 297 -27.65 31.91 6.99
CA ARG A 297 -26.53 32.75 7.37
C ARG A 297 -25.46 31.90 8.04
N ALA A 298 -24.21 32.05 7.62
CA ALA A 298 -23.06 31.50 8.32
C ALA A 298 -22.53 32.55 9.29
N ILE A 299 -22.43 32.19 10.56
CA ILE A 299 -22.02 33.09 11.63
C ILE A 299 -20.81 32.50 12.34
N ALA A 300 -19.73 33.27 12.42
CA ALA A 300 -18.55 32.96 13.19
C ALA A 300 -18.50 33.78 14.49
N SER A 301 -17.85 33.23 15.50
CA SER A 301 -17.57 33.85 16.79
C SER A 301 -16.16 33.46 17.25
N GLY A 302 -15.50 34.30 18.05
CA GLY A 302 -14.15 34.08 18.56
C GLY A 302 -13.11 35.00 17.89
N GLY A 303 -11.97 34.44 17.55
CA GLY A 303 -10.81 35.16 17.02
C GLY A 303 -9.99 35.86 18.11
N PRO A 304 -8.91 36.55 17.71
CA PRO A 304 -7.95 37.17 18.63
C PRO A 304 -8.57 38.29 19.50
N TRP A 305 -9.71 38.84 19.09
CA TRP A 305 -10.42 39.89 19.82
C TRP A 305 -11.71 39.42 20.50
N GLY A 306 -12.01 38.12 20.47
CA GLY A 306 -13.18 37.56 21.14
C GLY A 306 -14.51 38.09 20.61
N VAL A 307 -14.66 38.22 19.29
CA VAL A 307 -15.87 38.77 18.68
C VAL A 307 -17.04 37.80 18.88
N GLU A 308 -18.15 38.28 19.43
CA GLU A 308 -19.29 37.41 19.75
C GLU A 308 -20.02 36.90 18.51
N HIS A 309 -20.22 37.74 17.50
CA HIS A 309 -20.95 37.38 16.28
C HIS A 309 -20.46 38.16 15.05
N ILE A 310 -19.99 37.44 14.04
CA ILE A 310 -19.63 37.94 12.71
C ILE A 310 -20.40 37.13 11.68
N GLU A 311 -21.22 37.78 10.87
CA GLU A 311 -21.79 37.13 9.68
C GLU A 311 -20.69 37.02 8.63
N ILE A 312 -20.34 35.79 8.26
CA ILE A 312 -19.26 35.47 7.33
C ILE A 312 -19.78 35.01 5.96
N GLY A 313 -21.10 34.93 5.79
CA GLY A 313 -21.70 34.67 4.48
C GLY A 313 -23.17 34.30 4.54
N ARG A 314 -23.78 34.24 3.35
CA ARG A 314 -25.16 33.79 3.13
C ARG A 314 -25.22 32.75 2.03
N MET A 315 -26.18 31.84 2.12
CA MET A 315 -26.42 30.81 1.11
C MET A 315 -27.91 30.45 1.04
N LEU A 316 -28.37 30.00 -0.12
CA LEU A 316 -29.73 29.47 -0.27
C LEU A 316 -29.72 27.95 -0.02
N LEU A 317 -30.52 27.50 0.95
CA LEU A 317 -30.69 26.09 1.24
C LEU A 317 -32.00 25.54 0.63
N PRO A 318 -31.98 24.32 0.06
CA PRO A 318 -33.14 23.73 -0.58
C PRO A 318 -34.17 23.29 0.45
N ALA A 319 -35.44 23.19 0.05
CA ALA A 319 -36.42 22.42 0.82
C ALA A 319 -36.16 20.92 0.66
N VAL A 320 -36.29 20.14 1.74
CA VAL A 320 -36.04 18.70 1.73
C VAL A 320 -37.30 17.95 2.17
N ARG A 321 -37.94 17.23 1.24
CA ARG A 321 -39.23 16.55 1.49
C ARG A 321 -39.12 15.04 1.49
N ASP A 322 -38.54 14.49 0.42
CA ASP A 322 -38.67 13.07 0.09
C ASP A 322 -37.42 12.24 0.45
N VAL A 323 -36.33 12.91 0.83
CA VAL A 323 -35.07 12.28 1.22
C VAL A 323 -34.71 12.63 2.66
N ARG A 324 -33.92 11.76 3.31
CA ARG A 324 -33.56 11.93 4.73
C ARG A 324 -32.67 13.15 4.96
N TYR A 325 -31.77 13.44 4.01
CA TYR A 325 -30.93 14.64 3.97
C TYR A 325 -30.68 15.09 2.52
N ASP A 326 -30.40 16.38 2.34
CA ASP A 326 -29.73 16.98 1.17
C ASP A 326 -28.51 17.77 1.70
N SER A 327 -27.60 18.24 0.85
CA SER A 327 -26.45 19.04 1.27
C SER A 327 -26.06 20.10 0.26
N ARG A 328 -25.45 21.18 0.75
CA ARG A 328 -24.84 22.21 -0.08
C ARG A 328 -23.38 22.40 0.32
N LEU A 329 -22.53 22.53 -0.68
CA LEU A 329 -21.13 22.89 -0.48
C LEU A 329 -21.00 24.41 -0.55
N PHE A 330 -20.16 24.97 0.31
CA PHE A 330 -19.75 26.37 0.24
C PHE A 330 -18.27 26.47 0.56
N THR A 331 -17.64 27.56 0.12
CA THR A 331 -16.25 27.88 0.44
C THR A 331 -16.23 28.99 1.48
N LEU A 332 -15.40 28.82 2.52
CA LEU A 332 -15.12 29.90 3.46
C LEU A 332 -13.95 30.73 2.95
N ALA A 333 -14.03 32.05 2.90
CA ALA A 333 -12.87 32.89 2.62
C ALA A 333 -12.09 33.12 3.93
N CYS A 334 -11.07 32.31 4.21
CA CYS A 334 -10.31 32.44 5.46
C CYS A 334 -9.55 33.78 5.55
N GLY A 335 -9.30 34.43 4.40
CA GLY A 335 -8.60 35.72 4.33
C GLY A 335 -9.33 36.86 5.03
N ASP A 336 -10.64 36.74 5.19
CA ASP A 336 -11.49 37.74 5.84
C ASP A 336 -11.46 37.63 7.38
N LEU A 337 -10.81 36.59 7.91
CA LEU A 337 -10.71 36.33 9.33
C LEU A 337 -9.23 36.40 9.77
N PRO A 338 -8.89 37.17 10.83
CA PRO A 338 -7.53 37.18 11.36
C PRO A 338 -7.16 35.83 11.99
N PRO A 339 -5.87 35.48 12.12
CA PRO A 339 -5.46 34.25 12.78
C PRO A 339 -5.99 34.15 14.21
N GLY A 340 -6.50 32.98 14.60
CA GLY A 340 -7.12 32.74 15.89
C GLY A 340 -8.07 31.54 15.90
N GLU A 341 -8.65 31.26 17.07
CA GLU A 341 -9.64 30.19 17.25
C GLU A 341 -11.05 30.73 17.08
N TYR A 342 -11.86 30.03 16.28
CA TYR A 342 -13.22 30.41 15.94
C TYR A 342 -14.20 29.25 16.16
N SER A 343 -15.46 29.61 16.25
CA SER A 343 -16.59 28.70 16.18
C SER A 343 -17.58 29.25 15.16
N MET A 344 -18.01 28.41 14.21
CA MET A 344 -18.97 28.77 13.16
C MET A 344 -20.24 27.92 13.29
N HIS A 345 -21.39 28.52 13.01
CA HIS A 345 -22.64 27.78 12.80
C HIS A 345 -23.42 28.36 11.62
N VAL A 346 -24.34 27.58 11.07
CA VAL A 346 -25.28 28.02 10.05
C VAL A 346 -26.69 28.08 10.65
N GLU A 347 -27.42 29.15 10.39
CA GLU A 347 -28.80 29.33 10.82
C GLU A 347 -29.73 29.71 9.66
N SER A 348 -30.97 29.23 9.68
CA SER A 348 -32.03 29.59 8.73
C SER A 348 -33.40 29.48 9.40
N GLY A 349 -34.08 30.61 9.61
CA GLY A 349 -35.32 30.66 10.39
C GLY A 349 -35.10 30.15 11.82
N THR A 350 -35.81 29.09 12.20
CA THR A 350 -35.63 28.42 13.49
C THR A 350 -34.60 27.28 13.45
N ALA A 351 -34.10 26.93 12.26
CA ALA A 351 -33.16 25.83 12.10
C ALA A 351 -31.71 26.32 12.32
N ARG A 352 -30.90 25.52 13.02
CA ARG A 352 -29.52 25.87 13.35
C ARG A 352 -28.61 24.65 13.38
N SER A 353 -27.34 24.81 13.00
CA SER A 353 -26.32 23.77 13.15
C SER A 353 -25.66 23.80 14.53
N ASP A 354 -25.14 22.65 14.95
CA ASP A 354 -24.18 22.63 16.05
C ASP A 354 -22.95 23.49 15.69
N PRO A 355 -22.29 24.14 16.66
CA PRO A 355 -21.11 24.95 16.39
C PRO A 355 -19.91 24.10 15.95
N PHE A 356 -19.31 24.47 14.83
CA PHE A 356 -18.08 23.89 14.31
C PHE A 356 -16.87 24.72 14.75
N ARG A 357 -15.95 24.12 15.51
CA ARG A 357 -14.73 24.80 15.98
C ARG A 357 -13.60 24.65 14.97
N PHE A 358 -12.89 25.75 14.72
CA PHE A 358 -11.75 25.76 13.81
C PHE A 358 -10.73 26.82 14.20
N THR A 359 -9.52 26.70 13.67
CA THR A 359 -8.41 27.63 13.88
C THR A 359 -7.95 28.17 12.54
N ILE A 360 -7.72 29.48 12.46
CA ILE A 360 -7.04 30.12 11.34
C ILE A 360 -5.61 30.42 11.76
N VAL A 361 -4.65 30.03 10.93
CA VAL A 361 -3.21 30.27 11.13
C VAL A 361 -2.63 31.02 9.94
N ARG A 362 -1.47 31.64 10.14
CA ARG A 362 -0.71 32.29 9.06
C ARG A 362 0.61 31.55 8.85
N LEU A 363 0.89 31.11 7.62
CA LEU A 363 2.17 30.49 7.28
C LEU A 363 3.23 31.56 6.97
N GLU A 364 3.91 32.02 8.02
CA GLU A 364 4.99 33.01 7.90
C GLU A 364 6.33 32.37 7.54
N SER A 365 7.08 33.03 6.64
CA SER A 365 8.49 32.73 6.41
C SER A 365 9.34 33.47 7.46
N LEU A 366 10.04 32.73 8.31
CA LEU A 366 11.04 33.20 9.27
C LEU A 366 12.37 33.55 8.59
N SER A 367 12.50 33.18 7.32
CA SER A 367 13.73 33.24 6.56
C SER A 367 13.48 33.77 5.14
N PRO A 368 14.40 34.58 4.58
CA PRO A 368 14.44 34.82 3.14
C PRO A 368 14.99 33.59 2.38
N PHE A 369 15.67 32.67 3.07
CA PHE A 369 16.17 31.41 2.53
C PHE A 369 15.22 30.26 2.85
N PHE A 370 15.06 29.32 1.93
CA PHE A 370 14.32 28.10 2.18
C PHE A 370 15.04 27.22 3.22
N ARG A 371 14.51 27.11 4.44
CA ARG A 371 15.05 26.26 5.51
C ARG A 371 14.20 25.00 5.66
N HIS A 372 14.74 23.87 5.23
CA HIS A 372 14.13 22.56 5.43
C HIS A 372 15.01 21.65 6.27
N SER A 373 14.39 20.68 6.91
CA SER A 373 15.08 19.62 7.63
C SER A 373 14.65 18.27 7.10
N ILE A 374 15.60 17.38 6.86
CA ILE A 374 15.36 16.03 6.37
C ILE A 374 15.89 15.02 7.39
N SER A 375 15.10 13.98 7.65
CA SER A 375 15.52 12.83 8.45
C SER A 375 14.92 11.57 7.87
N VAL A 376 15.76 10.71 7.31
CA VAL A 376 15.33 9.53 6.51
C VAL A 376 16.09 8.26 6.83
N CYS A 377 17.41 8.34 7.05
CA CYS A 377 18.25 7.16 7.32
C CYS A 377 18.46 6.87 8.81
N THR A 378 18.13 7.82 9.71
CA THR A 378 18.55 7.78 11.13
C THR A 378 17.48 8.17 12.15
N GLY A 379 16.25 8.51 11.72
CA GLY A 379 15.15 8.81 12.64
C GLY A 379 13.97 9.50 11.94
N LEU A 380 12.81 9.51 12.61
CA LEU A 380 11.63 10.28 12.21
C LEU A 380 11.58 11.59 12.99
N TRP A 381 11.24 12.70 12.33
CA TRP A 381 10.86 13.93 13.04
C TRP A 381 9.66 13.66 13.95
N PRO A 382 9.56 14.33 15.11
CA PRO A 382 8.38 14.22 15.95
C PRO A 382 7.12 14.65 15.19
N THR A 383 6.04 13.90 15.39
CA THR A 383 4.73 14.12 14.76
C THR A 383 3.66 14.58 15.76
N ASN A 384 4.06 14.81 17.02
CA ASN A 384 3.23 15.37 18.09
C ASN A 384 3.37 16.90 18.17
N ASP A 385 2.42 17.54 18.87
CA ASP A 385 2.36 18.99 18.97
C ASP A 385 3.60 19.59 19.66
N GLU A 386 4.11 18.94 20.72
CA GLU A 386 5.27 19.44 21.48
C GLU A 386 6.55 19.43 20.64
N GLY A 387 6.79 18.36 19.88
CA GLY A 387 7.97 18.23 19.05
C GLY A 387 7.92 19.14 17.82
N LEU A 388 6.75 19.28 17.19
CA LEU A 388 6.57 20.22 16.07
C LEU A 388 6.74 21.68 16.54
N ALA A 389 6.20 22.04 17.71
CA ALA A 389 6.41 23.35 18.31
C ALA A 389 7.90 23.61 18.59
N ALA A 390 8.63 22.62 19.12
CA ALA A 390 10.06 22.71 19.35
C ALA A 390 10.85 22.91 18.04
N LEU A 391 10.51 22.20 16.96
CA LEU A 391 11.15 22.41 15.66
C LEU A 391 10.91 23.84 15.16
N ARG A 392 9.67 24.32 15.23
CA ARG A 392 9.33 25.68 14.81
C ARG A 392 10.07 26.74 15.63
N SER A 393 10.19 26.56 16.95
CA SER A 393 10.90 27.51 17.81
C SER A 393 12.40 27.62 17.51
N HIS A 394 12.98 26.59 16.89
CA HIS A 394 14.37 26.59 16.42
C HIS A 394 14.53 27.07 14.96
N GLY A 395 13.48 27.65 14.37
CA GLY A 395 13.52 28.26 13.05
C GLY A 395 13.38 27.29 11.89
N VAL A 396 12.92 26.06 12.14
CA VAL A 396 12.53 25.12 11.07
C VAL A 396 11.19 25.55 10.48
N GLU A 397 11.09 25.55 9.16
CA GLU A 397 9.87 25.96 8.43
C GLU A 397 9.29 24.86 7.57
N MET A 398 10.11 23.86 7.23
CA MET A 398 9.78 22.79 6.32
C MET A 398 10.39 21.48 6.80
N LEU A 399 9.61 20.40 6.77
CA LEU A 399 10.09 19.05 7.03
C LEU A 399 10.00 18.20 5.77
N ALA A 400 11.11 17.64 5.32
CA ALA A 400 11.07 16.49 4.44
C ALA A 400 10.78 15.25 5.29
N HIS A 401 9.59 14.70 5.14
CA HIS A 401 9.07 13.64 6.02
C HIS A 401 8.76 12.36 5.24
N ALA A 402 9.05 11.23 5.86
CA ALA A 402 8.77 9.88 5.39
C ALA A 402 8.01 9.10 6.46
N PRO A 403 6.90 8.39 6.16
CA PRO A 403 6.00 8.55 5.01
C PRO A 403 4.63 9.12 5.38
N LEU A 404 4.09 10.00 4.53
CA LEU A 404 2.65 10.09 4.39
C LEU A 404 2.16 8.77 3.78
N ASP A 405 1.15 8.14 4.37
CA ASP A 405 0.66 6.85 3.88
C ASP A 405 -0.15 6.97 2.57
N SER A 406 -0.53 5.82 2.02
CA SER A 406 -1.41 5.73 0.84
C SER A 406 -2.92 5.63 1.18
N ALA A 407 -3.30 5.78 2.45
CA ALA A 407 -4.66 5.55 2.92
C ALA A 407 -5.60 6.73 2.60
N MET A 408 -6.83 6.38 2.20
CA MET A 408 -7.93 7.33 1.99
C MET A 408 -8.86 7.35 3.21
N PRO A 409 -9.49 8.49 3.54
CA PRO A 409 -10.48 8.58 4.61
C PRO A 409 -11.61 7.57 4.43
N ARG A 410 -12.14 7.05 5.55
CA ARG A 410 -13.24 6.09 5.58
C ARG A 410 -14.30 6.56 6.57
N LEU A 411 -15.50 6.04 6.46
CA LEU A 411 -16.54 6.27 7.45
C LEU A 411 -16.21 5.51 8.75
N ASP A 412 -16.22 6.20 9.89
CA ASP A 412 -16.15 5.59 11.22
C ASP A 412 -17.54 5.09 11.63
N ILE A 413 -17.84 3.86 11.21
CA ILE A 413 -19.12 3.21 11.49
C ILE A 413 -19.35 3.07 13.00
N ALA A 414 -18.30 2.76 13.77
CA ALA A 414 -18.44 2.55 15.21
C ALA A 414 -18.78 3.87 15.92
N ALA A 415 -18.12 4.97 15.57
CA ALA A 415 -18.44 6.29 16.11
C ALA A 415 -19.86 6.73 15.71
N TRP A 416 -20.26 6.48 14.47
CA TRP A 416 -21.63 6.79 14.03
C TRP A 416 -22.69 5.96 14.76
N GLU A 417 -22.46 4.65 14.94
CA GLU A 417 -23.38 3.77 15.67
C GLU A 417 -23.51 4.12 17.15
N ALA A 418 -22.44 4.64 17.76
CA ALA A 418 -22.43 5.14 19.13
C ALA A 418 -23.05 6.55 19.28
N SER A 419 -23.32 7.25 18.17
CA SER A 419 -23.86 8.61 18.15
C SER A 419 -25.39 8.67 18.11
N ASP A 420 -25.93 9.90 18.09
CA ASP A 420 -27.32 10.13 17.71
C ASP A 420 -27.55 9.68 16.25
N ARG A 421 -28.20 8.54 16.07
CA ARG A 421 -28.49 7.94 14.75
C ARG A 421 -29.46 8.74 13.88
N SER A 422 -29.94 9.89 14.38
CA SER A 422 -30.63 10.92 13.58
C SER A 422 -29.65 11.88 12.88
N LEU A 423 -28.34 11.70 13.07
CA LEU A 423 -27.30 12.43 12.34
C LEU A 423 -26.88 11.71 11.05
N PRO A 424 -26.51 12.48 10.01
CA PRO A 424 -26.00 11.93 8.76
C PRO A 424 -24.62 11.24 8.96
N PRO A 425 -24.39 10.04 8.39
CA PRO A 425 -23.12 9.34 8.49
C PRO A 425 -21.92 10.17 8.01
N GLU A 426 -22.10 11.07 7.05
CA GLU A 426 -21.06 11.93 6.48
C GLU A 426 -20.34 12.80 7.51
N LEU A 427 -20.93 13.02 8.69
CA LEU A 427 -20.26 13.72 9.81
C LEU A 427 -19.20 12.88 10.51
N PHE A 428 -19.15 11.57 10.25
CA PHE A 428 -18.32 10.60 10.97
C PHE A 428 -17.19 10.06 10.08
N LEU A 429 -16.63 10.90 9.20
CA LEU A 429 -15.42 10.54 8.46
C LEU A 429 -14.23 10.39 9.42
N ALA A 430 -13.59 9.23 9.41
CA ALA A 430 -12.35 8.95 10.11
C ALA A 430 -11.21 9.73 9.45
N ARG A 431 -10.57 10.59 10.25
CA ARG A 431 -9.35 11.29 9.87
C ARG A 431 -8.20 10.28 9.79
N THR A 432 -7.44 10.30 8.70
CA THR A 432 -6.24 9.46 8.56
C THR A 432 -5.06 10.02 9.35
N GLU A 433 -3.99 9.24 9.51
CA GLU A 433 -2.75 9.73 10.13
C GLU A 433 -2.16 10.91 9.35
N ASN A 434 -2.25 10.88 8.02
CA ASN A 434 -1.89 12.01 7.15
C ASN A 434 -2.71 13.27 7.48
N ASP A 435 -4.04 13.13 7.63
CA ASP A 435 -4.92 14.26 7.94
C ASP A 435 -4.59 14.89 9.31
N ILE A 436 -4.16 14.08 10.26
CA ILE A 436 -3.77 14.53 11.60
C ILE A 436 -2.42 15.23 11.53
N LEU A 437 -1.42 14.62 10.88
CA LEU A 437 -0.08 15.19 10.76
C LEU A 437 -0.09 16.51 10.00
N LEU A 438 -0.69 16.57 8.81
CA LEU A 438 -0.70 17.78 7.98
C LEU A 438 -1.42 18.93 8.68
N GLU A 439 -2.48 18.65 9.43
CA GLU A 439 -3.18 19.65 10.24
C GLU A 439 -2.33 20.15 11.41
N ARG A 440 -1.64 19.24 12.13
CA ARG A 440 -0.69 19.63 13.19
C ARG A 440 0.45 20.48 12.64
N MET A 441 1.04 20.08 11.51
CA MET A 441 2.08 20.86 10.86
C MET A 441 1.60 22.26 10.52
N LEU A 442 0.42 22.37 9.92
CA LEU A 442 -0.20 23.67 9.62
C LEU A 442 -0.39 24.50 10.90
N ARG A 443 -0.93 23.91 11.96
CA ARG A 443 -1.13 24.56 13.27
C ARG A 443 0.16 25.17 13.83
N HIS A 444 1.28 24.47 13.66
CA HIS A 444 2.60 24.92 14.13
C HIS A 444 3.37 25.76 13.10
N GLY A 445 2.73 26.19 12.02
CA GLY A 445 3.36 27.03 11.00
C GLY A 445 4.43 26.29 10.18
N LEU A 446 4.37 24.96 10.13
CA LEU A 446 5.30 24.10 9.41
C LEU A 446 4.68 23.61 8.10
N ARG A 447 5.54 23.47 7.10
CA ARG A 447 5.22 22.85 5.81
C ARG A 447 5.95 21.52 5.66
N THR A 448 5.56 20.70 4.69
CA THR A 448 6.21 19.44 4.36
C THR A 448 6.51 19.26 2.88
N ILE A 449 7.67 18.68 2.61
CA ILE A 449 7.96 17.98 1.35
C ILE A 449 7.73 16.50 1.60
N ASP A 450 6.77 15.92 0.90
CA ASP A 450 6.47 14.50 0.96
C ASP A 450 7.53 13.68 0.22
N LEU A 451 8.15 12.74 0.92
CA LEU A 451 9.11 11.79 0.37
C LEU A 451 8.37 10.60 -0.26
N MET A 452 7.79 10.81 -1.44
CA MET A 452 6.94 9.85 -2.12
C MET A 452 7.51 8.42 -2.17
N VAL A 453 8.81 8.29 -2.39
CA VAL A 453 9.48 6.98 -2.49
C VAL A 453 9.37 6.17 -1.20
N THR A 454 9.14 6.78 -0.05
CA THR A 454 9.01 6.06 1.23
C THR A 454 7.61 5.58 1.55
N ARG A 455 6.61 5.98 0.77
CA ARG A 455 5.22 5.69 1.11
C ARG A 455 4.91 4.20 1.15
N GLU A 456 5.59 3.39 0.33
CA GLU A 456 5.48 1.93 0.32
C GLU A 456 6.80 1.30 -0.18
N ALA A 457 7.08 0.06 0.25
CA ALA A 457 8.31 -0.66 -0.13
C ALA A 457 8.55 -0.78 -1.66
N PRO A 458 7.54 -1.03 -2.52
CA PRO A 458 7.76 -1.05 -3.97
C PRO A 458 8.16 0.31 -4.54
N TYR A 459 7.71 1.41 -3.95
CA TYR A 459 8.06 2.77 -4.40
C TYR A 459 9.47 3.13 -4.00
N TYR A 460 9.90 2.64 -2.83
CA TYR A 460 11.24 2.82 -2.32
C TYR A 460 12.24 2.22 -3.30
N LEU A 461 12.03 0.96 -3.68
CA LEU A 461 12.86 0.22 -4.61
C LEU A 461 12.94 0.87 -6.00
N GLU A 462 11.81 1.33 -6.55
CA GLU A 462 11.81 2.08 -7.82
C GLU A 462 12.53 3.44 -7.68
N GLY A 463 12.41 4.09 -6.52
CA GLY A 463 13.06 5.35 -6.19
C GLY A 463 14.58 5.27 -6.09
N LEU A 464 15.14 4.11 -5.69
CA LEU A 464 16.59 3.87 -5.60
C LEU A 464 17.29 3.80 -6.97
N SER A 465 16.56 3.44 -8.03
CA SER A 465 17.05 3.40 -9.41
C SER A 465 16.16 4.25 -10.32
N TYR A 466 15.95 5.49 -9.88
CA TYR A 466 15.08 6.44 -10.56
C TYR A 466 15.68 6.85 -11.91
N HIS A 467 15.10 6.37 -12.99
CA HIS A 467 15.11 6.99 -14.33
C HIS A 467 13.89 6.48 -15.07
N HIS A 468 13.45 7.15 -16.12
CA HIS A 468 12.11 6.89 -16.62
C HIS A 468 12.04 6.78 -18.13
N SER A 469 12.94 6.00 -18.71
CA SER A 469 13.00 5.82 -20.15
C SER A 469 12.00 4.79 -20.69
N TYR A 470 11.36 4.00 -19.80
CA TYR A 470 10.36 3.00 -20.16
C TYR A 470 8.94 3.53 -19.94
N LYS A 471 8.13 3.56 -21.01
CA LYS A 471 6.80 4.19 -21.02
C LYS A 471 5.85 3.68 -19.94
N PRO A 472 5.69 2.37 -19.68
CA PRO A 472 4.84 1.89 -18.60
C PRO A 472 5.23 2.43 -17.22
N SER A 473 6.52 2.57 -16.91
CA SER A 473 6.98 3.19 -15.67
C SER A 473 6.64 4.68 -15.61
N VAL A 474 6.77 5.40 -16.73
CA VAL A 474 6.38 6.82 -16.84
C VAL A 474 4.88 6.99 -16.57
N ASP A 475 4.03 6.23 -17.25
CA ASP A 475 2.58 6.34 -17.13
C ASP A 475 2.12 6.00 -15.70
N ARG A 476 2.73 4.98 -15.09
CA ARG A 476 2.50 4.59 -13.70
C ARG A 476 2.92 5.69 -12.72
N MET A 477 4.09 6.30 -12.92
CA MET A 477 4.59 7.39 -12.09
C MET A 477 3.66 8.61 -12.17
N ILE A 478 3.27 9.04 -13.38
CA ILE A 478 2.30 10.13 -13.58
C ILE A 478 1.02 9.90 -12.78
N ARG A 479 0.42 8.71 -12.90
CA ARG A 479 -0.81 8.37 -12.18
C ARG A 479 -0.63 8.41 -10.67
N ARG A 480 0.49 7.89 -10.15
CA ARG A 480 0.81 7.93 -8.71
C ARG A 480 0.95 9.36 -8.21
N LEU A 481 1.72 10.18 -8.91
CA LEU A 481 1.92 11.58 -8.54
C LEU A 481 0.61 12.36 -8.49
N GLN A 482 -0.29 12.14 -9.46
CA GLN A 482 -1.62 12.76 -9.44
C GLN A 482 -2.45 12.30 -8.24
N ILE A 483 -2.51 10.99 -7.96
CA ILE A 483 -3.26 10.44 -6.81
C ILE A 483 -2.70 10.98 -5.49
N PHE A 484 -1.38 10.93 -5.30
CA PHE A 484 -0.74 11.37 -4.06
C PHE A 484 -0.85 12.88 -3.86
N THR A 485 -0.78 13.67 -4.94
CA THR A 485 -1.04 15.11 -4.87
C THR A 485 -2.49 15.37 -4.49
N GLN A 486 -3.45 14.65 -5.11
CA GLN A 486 -4.88 14.85 -4.87
C GLN A 486 -5.28 14.45 -3.45
N GLN A 487 -4.68 13.41 -2.89
CA GLN A 487 -4.93 12.93 -1.53
C GLN A 487 -4.72 14.01 -0.47
N THR A 488 -3.81 14.96 -0.72
CA THR A 488 -3.37 15.97 0.26
C THR A 488 -3.40 17.38 -0.32
N ALA A 489 -4.10 17.58 -1.45
CA ALA A 489 -4.16 18.86 -2.16
C ALA A 489 -4.77 19.97 -1.31
N ASP A 490 -5.72 19.61 -0.43
CA ASP A 490 -6.41 20.56 0.44
C ASP A 490 -5.57 21.03 1.63
N TYR A 491 -4.34 20.54 1.82
CA TYR A 491 -3.51 20.94 2.97
C TYR A 491 -2.43 21.94 2.53
N PRO A 492 -2.53 23.22 2.94
CA PRO A 492 -1.48 24.21 2.66
C PRO A 492 -0.11 23.84 3.24
N SER A 493 -0.07 23.05 4.32
CA SER A 493 1.16 22.50 4.89
C SER A 493 1.84 21.50 3.96
N HIS A 494 1.11 20.78 3.12
CA HIS A 494 1.72 19.98 2.05
C HIS A 494 2.22 20.94 0.97
N TRP A 495 3.54 21.09 0.84
CA TRP A 495 4.13 22.11 -0.03
C TRP A 495 4.72 21.52 -1.31
N GLY A 496 5.24 20.30 -1.24
CA GLY A 496 5.90 19.69 -2.37
C GLY A 496 6.05 18.19 -2.25
N MET A 497 6.49 17.57 -3.35
CA MET A 497 6.86 16.16 -3.41
C MET A 497 8.33 16.03 -3.79
N ASN A 498 8.94 14.97 -3.28
CA ASN A 498 10.26 14.50 -3.69
C ASN A 498 10.13 13.20 -4.48
N TYR A 499 10.68 13.14 -5.69
CA TYR A 499 10.55 11.95 -6.55
C TYR A 499 11.55 10.85 -6.24
N SER A 500 12.70 11.22 -5.68
CA SER A 500 13.80 10.33 -5.32
C SER A 500 14.84 11.12 -4.55
N TRP A 501 15.53 10.43 -3.64
CA TRP A 501 16.72 10.92 -2.97
C TRP A 501 18.01 10.30 -3.53
N PHE A 502 17.94 9.32 -4.44
CA PHE A 502 19.09 8.66 -5.12
C PHE A 502 18.81 8.52 -6.63
N PRO A 503 18.82 9.61 -7.41
CA PRO A 503 18.47 9.54 -8.82
C PRO A 503 19.61 8.93 -9.65
N CYS A 504 19.68 7.60 -9.79
CA CYS A 504 20.77 6.90 -10.48
C CYS A 504 20.32 6.22 -11.78
N LEU A 505 21.17 6.26 -12.81
CA LEU A 505 20.98 5.44 -14.02
C LEU A 505 21.46 4.02 -13.75
N PHE A 506 20.83 3.03 -14.39
CA PHE A 506 21.30 1.64 -14.46
C PHE A 506 21.24 0.80 -13.18
N GLY A 507 20.88 1.36 -12.03
CA GLY A 507 20.71 0.59 -10.79
C GLY A 507 20.85 1.46 -9.54
N TYR A 508 20.97 0.81 -8.38
CA TYR A 508 21.28 1.50 -7.13
C TYR A 508 22.75 1.91 -7.05
N ALA A 509 23.02 3.11 -6.53
CA ALA A 509 24.37 3.67 -6.44
C ALA A 509 25.34 2.81 -5.61
N GLU A 510 24.87 2.12 -4.58
CA GLU A 510 25.75 1.43 -3.61
C GLU A 510 25.94 -0.06 -3.90
N SER A 511 25.13 -0.68 -4.77
CA SER A 511 25.20 -2.11 -5.04
C SER A 511 25.17 -2.47 -6.52
N GLY A 512 24.75 -1.55 -7.41
CA GLY A 512 24.57 -1.84 -8.84
C GLY A 512 23.55 -2.94 -9.14
N VAL A 513 22.81 -3.41 -8.13
CA VAL A 513 21.81 -4.48 -8.25
C VAL A 513 20.49 -3.87 -8.76
N PRO A 514 19.72 -4.59 -9.60
CA PRO A 514 18.35 -4.22 -9.91
C PRO A 514 17.52 -4.08 -8.63
N THR A 515 17.02 -2.88 -8.38
CA THR A 515 16.20 -2.61 -7.19
C THR A 515 14.76 -3.04 -7.38
N ASP A 516 14.27 -3.06 -8.62
CA ASP A 516 12.95 -3.56 -8.98
C ASP A 516 12.96 -4.28 -10.35
N ALA A 517 11.87 -4.97 -10.65
CA ALA A 517 11.72 -5.81 -11.83
C ALA A 517 11.85 -5.06 -13.17
N HIS A 518 11.65 -3.73 -13.20
CA HIS A 518 11.66 -2.95 -14.44
C HIS A 518 13.00 -2.25 -14.71
N VAL A 519 14.03 -2.41 -13.88
CA VAL A 519 15.36 -1.85 -14.16
C VAL A 519 15.87 -2.26 -15.54
N PRO A 520 15.81 -3.55 -15.97
CA PRO A 520 16.26 -3.96 -17.29
C PRO A 520 15.49 -3.27 -18.43
N ASP A 521 14.15 -3.18 -18.31
CA ASP A 521 13.28 -2.52 -19.29
C ASP A 521 13.64 -1.04 -19.46
N ARG A 522 13.86 -0.35 -18.33
CA ARG A 522 14.24 1.07 -18.32
C ARG A 522 15.59 1.29 -18.97
N ASN A 523 16.56 0.39 -18.72
CA ASN A 523 17.90 0.47 -19.32
C ASN A 523 17.84 0.24 -20.83
N ALA A 524 17.14 -0.80 -21.28
CA ALA A 524 16.97 -1.11 -22.70
C ALA A 524 16.28 0.03 -23.45
N ALA A 525 15.21 0.60 -22.88
CA ALA A 525 14.50 1.73 -23.46
C ALA A 525 15.37 3.00 -23.53
N LEU A 526 16.20 3.26 -22.52
CA LEU A 526 17.17 4.36 -22.53
C LEU A 526 18.17 4.20 -23.67
N GLU A 527 18.79 3.02 -23.80
CA GLU A 527 19.76 2.74 -24.86
C GLU A 527 19.15 2.88 -26.25
N GLN A 528 17.93 2.35 -26.44
CA GLN A 528 17.21 2.48 -27.71
C GLN A 528 16.96 3.95 -28.05
N ALA A 529 16.51 4.76 -27.09
CA ALA A 529 16.22 6.17 -27.32
C ALA A 529 17.48 6.99 -27.63
N VAL A 530 18.58 6.74 -26.92
CA VAL A 530 19.89 7.39 -27.14
C VAL A 530 20.44 7.02 -28.52
N ARG A 531 20.38 5.75 -28.90
CA ARG A 531 20.82 5.27 -30.21
C ARG A 531 19.96 5.84 -31.34
N ALA A 532 18.64 5.87 -31.18
CA ALA A 532 17.71 6.45 -32.16
C ALA A 532 17.97 7.96 -32.39
N ALA A 533 18.50 8.66 -31.38
CA ALA A 533 18.91 10.05 -31.47
C ALA A 533 20.31 10.25 -32.09
N GLY A 534 20.96 9.18 -32.56
CA GLY A 534 22.26 9.23 -33.26
C GLY A 534 23.47 9.26 -32.32
N PHE A 535 23.29 9.02 -31.02
CA PHE A 535 24.40 8.94 -30.08
C PHE A 535 24.84 7.49 -29.89
N GLN A 536 26.14 7.26 -29.94
CA GLN A 536 26.73 5.95 -29.71
C GLN A 536 27.83 6.05 -28.67
N ALA A 537 27.85 5.09 -27.74
CA ALA A 537 28.95 4.94 -26.81
C ALA A 537 30.21 4.54 -27.57
N PRO A 538 31.39 5.07 -27.20
CA PRO A 538 32.65 4.47 -27.61
C PRO A 538 32.71 3.01 -27.17
N THR A 539 33.28 2.17 -28.01
CA THR A 539 33.58 0.77 -27.71
C THR A 539 34.67 0.66 -26.64
N GLN A 540 34.81 -0.50 -26.01
CA GLN A 540 35.89 -0.72 -25.05
C GLN A 540 37.28 -0.54 -25.66
N ASP A 541 37.48 -0.92 -26.93
CA ASP A 541 38.77 -0.79 -27.59
C ASP A 541 39.09 0.67 -27.92
N GLU A 542 38.10 1.47 -28.31
CA GLU A 542 38.26 2.92 -28.43
C GLU A 542 38.60 3.57 -27.08
N LEU A 543 37.99 3.11 -25.97
CA LEU A 543 38.32 3.63 -24.64
C LEU A 543 39.75 3.27 -24.20
N LYS A 544 40.22 2.04 -24.49
CA LYS A 544 41.62 1.64 -24.28
C LYS A 544 42.57 2.50 -25.12
N GLU A 545 42.18 2.80 -26.35
CA GLU A 545 42.95 3.64 -27.25
C GLU A 545 43.02 5.09 -26.76
N TYR A 546 41.91 5.66 -26.28
CA TYR A 546 41.88 6.96 -25.62
C TYR A 546 42.85 7.01 -24.43
N GLU A 547 42.79 6.03 -23.52
CA GLU A 547 43.66 5.98 -22.35
C GLU A 547 45.15 5.95 -22.71
N ARG A 548 45.51 5.23 -23.78
CA ARG A 548 46.88 5.18 -24.30
C ARG A 548 47.32 6.50 -24.93
N LYS A 549 46.43 7.16 -25.69
CA LYS A 549 46.77 8.31 -26.56
C LYS A 549 46.52 9.68 -25.93
N LYS A 550 45.77 9.78 -24.82
CA LYS A 550 45.34 11.07 -24.22
C LYS A 550 46.48 12.02 -23.82
N PHE A 551 47.69 11.49 -23.59
CA PHE A 551 48.89 12.27 -23.26
C PHE A 551 50.05 12.04 -24.26
N SER A 552 49.76 11.60 -25.48
CA SER A 552 50.79 11.41 -26.52
C SER A 552 51.44 12.75 -26.90
N ASP A 553 52.73 12.69 -27.26
CA ASP A 553 53.45 13.84 -27.83
C ASP A 553 53.09 14.06 -29.31
N ASP A 554 52.52 13.04 -29.99
CA ASP A 554 51.98 13.18 -31.35
C ASP A 554 50.62 13.90 -31.31
N THR A 555 50.53 15.01 -32.05
CA THR A 555 49.31 15.81 -32.14
C THR A 555 48.16 15.05 -32.79
N ARG A 556 48.43 14.21 -33.79
CA ARG A 556 47.37 13.42 -34.46
C ARG A 556 46.76 12.39 -33.52
N GLU A 557 47.59 11.71 -32.74
CA GLU A 557 47.11 10.73 -31.75
C GLU A 557 46.27 11.39 -30.65
N ARG A 558 46.66 12.59 -30.21
CA ARG A 558 45.85 13.38 -29.27
C ARG A 558 44.52 13.81 -29.87
N ASP A 559 44.48 14.20 -31.15
CA ASP A 559 43.23 14.58 -31.83
C ASP A 559 42.26 13.39 -31.95
N GLU A 560 42.78 12.19 -32.23
CA GLU A 560 42.00 10.94 -32.24
C GLU A 560 41.45 10.63 -30.83
N ALA A 561 42.29 10.73 -29.79
CA ALA A 561 41.86 10.55 -28.41
C ALA A 561 40.77 11.56 -28.01
N LEU A 562 40.93 12.82 -28.41
CA LEU A 562 39.96 13.88 -28.14
C LEU A 562 38.63 13.64 -28.87
N ALA A 563 38.65 13.08 -30.08
CA ALA A 563 37.43 12.69 -30.80
C ALA A 563 36.66 11.58 -30.07
N ILE A 564 37.36 10.59 -29.50
CA ILE A 564 36.76 9.54 -28.66
C ILE A 564 36.14 10.17 -27.41
N LEU A 565 36.87 11.04 -26.69
CA LEU A 565 36.37 11.73 -25.50
C LEU A 565 35.13 12.58 -25.81
N ARG A 566 35.13 13.34 -26.92
CA ARG A 566 33.98 14.15 -27.34
C ARG A 566 32.74 13.29 -27.60
N ARG A 567 32.89 12.13 -28.25
CA ARG A 567 31.79 11.17 -28.44
C ARG A 567 31.31 10.59 -27.10
N ALA A 568 32.23 10.21 -26.21
CA ALA A 568 31.90 9.73 -24.87
C ALA A 568 31.06 10.75 -24.08
N VAL A 569 31.49 12.01 -24.07
CA VAL A 569 30.80 13.11 -23.39
C VAL A 569 29.44 13.39 -24.03
N ALA A 570 29.33 13.37 -25.36
CA ALA A 570 28.06 13.56 -26.07
C ALA A 570 27.06 12.45 -25.74
N HIS A 571 27.52 11.19 -25.74
CA HIS A 571 26.70 10.03 -25.36
C HIS A 571 26.24 10.11 -23.89
N TRP A 572 27.15 10.40 -22.96
CA TRP A 572 26.81 10.59 -21.54
C TRP A 572 25.78 11.71 -21.33
N LYS A 573 25.95 12.86 -22.00
CA LYS A 573 24.97 13.96 -21.95
C LYS A 573 23.60 13.53 -22.48
N ALA A 574 23.55 12.74 -23.56
CA ALA A 574 22.31 12.20 -24.08
C ALA A 574 21.66 11.24 -23.06
N GLN A 575 22.41 10.30 -22.48
CA GLN A 575 21.88 9.40 -21.45
C GLN A 575 21.23 10.16 -20.28
N MET A 576 21.87 11.22 -19.79
CA MET A 576 21.32 12.05 -18.70
C MET A 576 20.05 12.79 -19.11
N GLU A 577 19.97 13.29 -20.34
CA GLU A 577 18.81 14.01 -20.85
C GLU A 577 17.61 13.09 -21.09
N PHE A 578 17.85 11.90 -21.67
CA PHE A 578 16.82 10.90 -21.93
C PHE A 578 16.42 10.11 -20.68
N GLY A 579 17.32 9.95 -19.71
CA GLY A 579 17.05 9.28 -18.43
C GLY A 579 16.25 10.14 -17.46
N PHE A 580 16.64 11.41 -17.30
CA PHE A 580 16.06 12.34 -16.31
C PHE A 580 15.34 13.53 -16.96
N GLY A 581 16.07 14.32 -17.76
CA GLY A 581 15.68 15.69 -18.12
C GLY A 581 14.33 15.81 -18.82
N ARG A 582 14.00 14.87 -19.70
CA ARG A 582 12.71 14.86 -20.41
C ARG A 582 11.54 14.45 -19.53
N HIS A 583 11.75 13.49 -18.62
CA HIS A 583 10.67 12.87 -17.85
C HIS A 583 10.28 13.70 -16.63
N ASN A 584 11.23 14.38 -15.98
CA ASN A 584 10.94 15.25 -14.85
C ASN A 584 9.91 16.35 -15.20
N ARG A 585 9.96 16.88 -16.43
CA ARG A 585 8.94 17.81 -16.93
C ARG A 585 7.54 17.20 -17.01
N LEU A 586 7.44 15.94 -17.43
CA LEU A 586 6.14 15.25 -17.50
C LEU A 586 5.53 15.09 -16.11
N TYR A 587 6.36 14.80 -15.11
CA TYR A 587 5.95 14.63 -13.72
C TYR A 587 5.52 15.94 -13.09
N ASN A 588 6.31 17.00 -13.31
CA ASN A 588 5.95 18.34 -12.83
C ASN A 588 4.62 18.79 -13.43
N ASN A 589 4.43 18.58 -14.75
CA ASN A 589 3.16 18.87 -15.40
C ASN A 589 2.02 18.06 -14.80
N ALA A 590 2.22 16.76 -14.55
CA ALA A 590 1.22 15.89 -13.94
C ALA A 590 0.79 16.37 -12.55
N ILE A 591 1.73 16.70 -11.66
CA ILE A 591 1.43 17.26 -10.35
C ILE A 591 0.67 18.59 -10.49
N ARG A 592 1.16 19.49 -11.35
CA ARG A 592 0.56 20.81 -11.54
C ARG A 592 -0.84 20.76 -12.19
N THR A 593 -1.23 19.64 -12.80
CA THR A 593 -2.64 19.43 -13.21
C THR A 593 -3.60 19.28 -12.02
N VAL A 594 -3.08 18.83 -10.87
CA VAL A 594 -3.85 18.66 -9.64
C VAL A 594 -3.70 19.88 -8.75
N ARG A 595 -2.46 20.36 -8.55
CA ARG A 595 -2.15 21.51 -7.69
C ARG A 595 -1.07 22.39 -8.34
N PRO A 596 -1.47 23.48 -9.04
CA PRO A 596 -0.56 24.29 -9.86
C PRO A 596 0.66 24.87 -9.14
N GLU A 597 0.53 25.18 -7.86
CA GLU A 597 1.54 25.80 -7.01
C GLU A 597 2.47 24.80 -6.32
N MET A 598 2.24 23.49 -6.51
CA MET A 598 2.99 22.46 -5.82
C MET A 598 4.45 22.41 -6.28
N THR A 599 5.38 22.36 -5.31
CA THR A 599 6.81 22.25 -5.65
C THR A 599 7.22 20.81 -5.88
N CYS A 600 7.96 20.59 -6.97
CA CYS A 600 8.56 19.31 -7.31
C CYS A 600 10.05 19.38 -7.00
N THR A 601 10.55 18.42 -6.22
CA THR A 601 11.94 18.37 -5.79
C THR A 601 12.58 17.03 -6.14
N LEU A 602 13.89 17.07 -6.33
CA LEU A 602 14.78 15.91 -6.25
C LEU A 602 15.81 16.24 -5.18
N PHE A 603 16.18 15.25 -4.38
CA PHE A 603 17.30 15.39 -3.47
C PHE A 603 18.47 14.63 -4.05
N GLU A 604 19.63 15.29 -4.06
CA GLU A 604 20.89 14.69 -4.47
C GLU A 604 21.78 14.59 -3.23
N ASN A 605 22.35 13.40 -3.02
CA ASN A 605 23.25 13.17 -1.90
C ASN A 605 24.66 13.62 -2.31
N ALA A 606 25.10 14.75 -1.76
CA ALA A 606 26.32 15.46 -2.10
C ALA A 606 27.58 14.57 -2.01
N GLY A 607 27.89 13.85 -3.10
CA GLY A 607 29.10 13.03 -3.24
C GLY A 607 28.88 11.52 -3.34
N HIS A 608 27.73 10.97 -2.95
CA HIS A 608 27.40 9.55 -3.21
C HIS A 608 27.04 9.31 -4.68
N ASP A 609 26.63 10.37 -5.36
CA ASP A 609 25.95 10.36 -6.63
C ASP A 609 26.85 10.84 -7.79
N ALA A 610 28.06 10.28 -7.90
CA ALA A 610 29.03 10.68 -8.92
C ALA A 610 28.48 10.53 -10.36
N ARG A 611 28.95 11.39 -11.28
CA ARG A 611 28.72 11.34 -12.75
C ARG A 611 27.33 11.77 -13.25
N LYS A 612 26.57 12.54 -12.48
CA LYS A 612 25.27 13.11 -12.92
C LYS A 612 25.45 14.51 -13.51
N ARG A 613 24.57 14.89 -14.45
CA ARG A 613 24.49 16.26 -14.96
C ARG A 613 23.37 17.01 -14.25
N THR A 614 23.70 17.83 -13.26
CA THR A 614 22.79 18.66 -12.44
C THR A 614 21.72 19.37 -13.29
N ARG A 615 22.12 19.97 -14.42
CA ARG A 615 21.18 20.66 -15.32
C ARG A 615 20.09 19.74 -15.90
N SER A 616 20.43 18.50 -16.24
CA SER A 616 19.44 17.53 -16.74
C SER A 616 18.65 16.93 -15.58
N LEU A 617 19.26 16.77 -14.40
CA LEU A 617 18.56 16.29 -13.22
C LEU A 617 17.47 17.25 -12.76
N PHE A 618 17.78 18.54 -12.61
CA PHE A 618 16.83 19.56 -12.10
C PHE A 618 16.06 20.29 -13.20
N ALA A 619 15.94 19.70 -14.41
CA ALA A 619 15.20 20.32 -15.49
C ALA A 619 13.75 20.59 -15.07
N ASP A 620 13.36 21.87 -15.05
CA ASP A 620 12.03 22.35 -14.64
C ASP A 620 11.67 22.13 -13.14
N MET A 621 12.66 21.84 -12.30
CA MET A 621 12.48 21.65 -10.86
C MET A 621 13.23 22.71 -10.05
N ALA A 622 12.74 22.96 -8.84
CA ALA A 622 13.56 23.63 -7.84
C ALA A 622 14.71 22.70 -7.45
N ALA A 623 15.95 23.18 -7.56
CA ALA A 623 17.10 22.44 -7.06
C ALA A 623 17.14 22.55 -5.54
N CYS A 624 17.17 21.41 -4.85
CA CYS A 624 17.39 21.33 -3.42
C CYS A 624 18.63 20.46 -3.21
N CYS A 625 19.68 21.03 -2.63
CA CYS A 625 20.87 20.28 -2.25
C CYS A 625 20.77 19.88 -0.77
N TYR A 626 21.28 18.70 -0.46
CA TYR A 626 21.56 18.27 0.91
C TYR A 626 22.83 19.01 1.39
N GLU A 627 22.80 19.57 2.60
CA GLU A 627 24.02 19.90 3.34
C GLU A 627 24.25 18.85 4.42
#